data_AF-A0A1B7VRV1-F1
#
_entry.id   AF-A0A1B7VRV1-F1
#
_cell.length_a   1.000
_cell.length_b   1.000
_cell.length_c   1.000
_cell.angle_alpha   90.00
_cell.angle_beta   90.00
_cell.angle_gamma   90.00
#
_symmetry.space_group_name_H-M   'P 1'
#
loop_
_entity.id
_entity.type
_entity.pdbx_description
1 polymer ?
#
loop_
_entity_poly.entity_id
_entity_poly.type
_entity_poly.pdbx_seq_one_letter_code
_entity_poly.pdbx_strand_id
1 'polypeptide(L)'
;MTFKNLQFNFEKIRPWLTLLAITWLLASLGLGWLVNSLVIILGLLFFLPVVAFFGFRWWLQKNLVSGQCPVCGYELTGLNNSQTQCTNCGEPLLVKNSQFQRFTPEGTIDVTAVEVQAQSLED
;
A
#
# COMPACT_ATOMS: atom_id res chain seq x y z
N MET A 1 -57.16 15.84 52.67
CA MET A 1 -55.70 15.82 52.93
C MET A 1 -55.01 16.52 51.78
N THR A 2 -54.05 17.39 52.13
CA THR A 2 -53.48 18.49 51.33
C THR A 2 -52.69 18.04 50.09
N PHE A 3 -53.12 18.47 48.89
CA PHE A 3 -52.40 18.32 47.62
C PHE A 3 -51.31 19.40 47.37
N LYS A 4 -50.99 20.25 48.35
CA LYS A 4 -50.03 21.37 48.18
C LYS A 4 -48.55 20.97 48.14
N ASN A 5 -48.20 19.70 48.44
CA ASN A 5 -46.80 19.24 48.44
C ASN A 5 -46.27 18.82 47.05
N LEU A 6 -47.13 18.66 46.02
CA LEU A 6 -46.67 18.25 44.69
C LEU A 6 -46.08 19.41 43.86
N GLN A 7 -46.46 20.66 44.11
CA GLN A 7 -46.05 21.80 43.27
C GLN A 7 -44.60 22.24 43.53
N PHE A 8 -44.09 22.06 44.74
CA PHE A 8 -42.75 22.54 45.13
C PHE A 8 -41.59 21.67 44.63
N ASN A 9 -41.85 20.44 44.19
CA ASN A 9 -40.80 19.53 43.74
C ASN A 9 -40.65 19.52 42.20
N PHE A 10 -41.69 19.87 41.44
CA PHE A 10 -41.65 19.85 39.97
C PHE A 10 -40.71 20.89 39.37
N GLU A 11 -40.68 22.13 39.87
CA GLU A 11 -39.77 23.17 39.35
C GLU A 11 -38.28 22.84 39.57
N LYS A 12 -37.97 22.09 40.63
CA LYS A 12 -36.59 21.64 40.92
C LYS A 12 -36.19 20.38 40.14
N ILE A 13 -37.15 19.50 39.85
CA ILE A 13 -36.94 18.25 39.10
C ILE A 13 -36.94 18.49 37.58
N ARG A 14 -37.71 19.47 37.08
CA ARG A 14 -37.85 19.80 35.66
C ARG A 14 -36.52 19.98 34.91
N PRO A 15 -35.53 20.76 35.39
CA PRO A 15 -34.23 20.89 34.69
C PRO A 15 -33.44 19.58 34.65
N TRP A 16 -33.53 18.77 35.71
CA TRP A 16 -32.86 17.47 35.78
C TRP A 16 -33.51 16.44 34.85
N LEU A 17 -34.85 16.48 34.75
CA LEU A 17 -35.61 15.66 33.81
C LEU A 17 -35.32 16.04 32.36
N THR A 18 -35.19 17.34 32.05
CA THR A 18 -34.80 17.79 30.71
C THR A 18 -33.37 17.40 30.36
N LEU A 19 -32.42 17.47 31.31
CA LEU A 19 -31.06 17.01 31.07
C LEU A 19 -31.01 15.52 30.78
N LEU A 20 -31.71 14.71 31.58
CA LEU A 20 -31.82 13.27 31.33
C LEU A 20 -32.48 12.98 29.98
N ALA A 21 -33.55 13.68 29.62
CA ALA A 21 -34.22 13.50 28.33
C ALA A 21 -33.30 13.88 27.16
N ILE A 22 -32.53 14.96 27.28
CA ILE A 22 -31.56 15.41 26.26
C ILE A 22 -30.40 14.42 26.15
N THR A 23 -29.82 13.99 27.27
CA THR A 23 -28.75 12.97 27.29
C THR A 23 -29.25 11.65 26.71
N TRP A 24 -30.49 11.25 27.02
CA TRP A 24 -31.10 10.04 26.47
C TRP A 24 -31.33 10.15 24.97
N LEU A 25 -31.82 11.30 24.49
CA LEU A 25 -31.97 11.58 23.07
C LEU A 25 -30.62 11.55 22.35
N LEU A 26 -29.62 12.27 22.87
CA LEU A 26 -28.26 12.29 22.30
C LEU A 26 -27.61 10.91 22.32
N ALA A 27 -27.81 10.13 23.39
CA ALA A 27 -27.36 8.75 23.46
C ALA A 27 -28.07 7.88 22.41
N SER A 28 -29.39 8.00 22.26
CA SER A 28 -30.14 7.23 21.26
C SER A 28 -29.75 7.58 19.81
N LEU A 29 -29.47 8.85 19.55
CA LEU A 29 -29.06 9.34 18.23
C LEU A 29 -27.57 9.02 17.93
N GLY A 30 -26.72 9.04 18.96
CA GLY A 30 -25.27 8.83 18.83
C GLY A 30 -24.82 7.37 18.92
N LEU A 31 -25.51 6.52 19.70
CA LEU A 31 -25.14 5.11 19.86
C LEU A 31 -25.25 4.34 18.54
N GLY A 32 -26.28 4.61 17.73
CA GLY A 32 -26.45 3.95 16.43
C GLY A 32 -25.26 4.22 15.50
N TRP A 33 -24.80 5.48 15.45
CA TRP A 33 -23.64 5.85 14.64
C TRP A 33 -22.34 5.25 15.19
N LEU A 34 -22.15 5.30 16.52
CA LEU A 34 -20.94 4.77 17.16
C LEU A 34 -20.81 3.26 16.99
N VAL A 35 -21.90 2.51 17.22
CA VAL A 35 -21.93 1.05 17.05
C VAL A 35 -21.72 0.68 15.59
N ASN A 36 -22.37 1.38 14.65
CA ASN A 36 -22.18 1.09 13.22
C ASN A 36 -20.74 1.35 12.76
N SER A 37 -20.13 2.46 13.22
CA SER A 37 -18.71 2.75 12.96
C SER A 37 -17.79 1.68 13.55
N LEU A 38 -18.04 1.25 14.79
CA LEU A 38 -17.28 0.18 15.43
C LEU A 38 -17.38 -1.13 14.65
N VAL A 39 -18.58 -1.50 14.18
CA VAL A 39 -18.81 -2.68 13.35
C VAL A 39 -18.06 -2.58 12.02
N ILE A 40 -18.05 -1.41 11.37
CA ILE A 40 -17.29 -1.19 10.13
C ILE A 40 -15.79 -1.32 10.39
N ILE A 41 -15.26 -0.71 11.46
CA ILE A 41 -13.84 -0.81 11.80
C ILE A 41 -13.44 -2.26 12.09
N LEU A 42 -14.25 -2.98 12.88
CA LEU A 42 -14.01 -4.39 13.15
C LEU A 42 -14.08 -5.22 11.86
N GLY A 43 -15.11 -5.02 11.03
CA GLY A 43 -15.21 -5.66 9.73
C GLY A 43 -13.97 -5.39 8.89
N LEU A 44 -13.57 -4.14 8.74
CA LEU A 44 -12.38 -3.74 8.00
C LEU A 44 -11.10 -4.36 8.60
N LEU A 45 -10.98 -4.44 9.93
CA LEU A 45 -9.84 -5.06 10.61
C LEU A 45 -9.71 -6.55 10.25
N PHE A 46 -10.83 -7.27 10.08
CA PHE A 46 -10.82 -8.66 9.65
C PHE A 46 -10.68 -8.82 8.12
N PHE A 47 -11.26 -7.92 7.33
CA PHE A 47 -11.22 -7.99 5.87
C PHE A 47 -9.88 -7.50 5.28
N LEU A 48 -9.28 -6.45 5.85
CA LEU A 48 -8.00 -5.88 5.40
C LEU A 48 -6.89 -6.92 5.28
N PRO A 49 -6.58 -7.77 6.27
CA PRO A 49 -5.49 -8.73 6.15
C PRO A 49 -5.73 -9.73 5.02
N VAL A 50 -6.99 -10.12 4.79
CA VAL A 50 -7.37 -11.04 3.71
C VAL A 50 -7.13 -10.38 2.36
N VAL A 51 -7.68 -9.18 2.15
CA VAL A 51 -7.51 -8.43 0.89
C VAL A 51 -6.04 -8.07 0.65
N ALA A 52 -5.32 -7.64 1.69
CA ALA A 52 -3.90 -7.34 1.61
C ALA A 52 -3.08 -8.57 1.21
N PHE A 53 -3.37 -9.74 1.78
CA PHE A 53 -2.68 -10.98 1.43
C PHE A 53 -2.90 -11.36 -0.03
N PHE A 54 -4.16 -11.41 -0.50
CA PHE A 54 -4.44 -11.78 -1.88
C PHE A 54 -3.95 -10.73 -2.88
N GLY A 55 -4.11 -9.44 -2.56
CA GLY A 55 -3.61 -8.34 -3.39
C GLY A 55 -2.09 -8.35 -3.50
N PHE A 56 -1.39 -8.55 -2.38
CA PHE A 56 0.06 -8.65 -2.36
C PHE A 56 0.57 -9.87 -3.14
N ARG A 57 -0.08 -11.03 -2.98
CA ARG A 57 0.27 -12.24 -3.76
C ARG A 57 0.07 -12.04 -5.26
N TRP A 58 -1.07 -11.47 -5.67
CA TRP A 58 -1.34 -11.17 -7.07
C TRP A 58 -0.34 -10.17 -7.65
N TRP A 59 -0.02 -9.12 -6.89
CA TRP A 59 0.98 -8.14 -7.28
C TRP A 59 2.37 -8.77 -7.47
N LEU A 60 2.82 -9.61 -6.54
CA LEU A 60 4.09 -10.34 -6.66
C LEU A 60 4.12 -11.18 -7.94
N GLN A 61 3.08 -11.96 -8.23
CA GLN A 61 3.03 -12.78 -9.44
C GLN A 61 3.13 -11.97 -10.73
N LYS A 62 2.60 -10.74 -10.73
CA LYS A 62 2.63 -9.84 -11.91
C LYS A 62 3.93 -9.05 -12.01
N ASN A 63 4.60 -8.80 -10.89
CA ASN A 63 5.80 -7.96 -10.83
C ASN A 63 7.10 -8.76 -10.74
N LEU A 64 7.06 -10.04 -10.36
CA LEU A 64 8.21 -10.95 -10.39
C LEU A 64 8.53 -11.33 -11.83
N VAL A 65 9.78 -11.11 -12.23
CA VAL A 65 10.29 -11.39 -13.56
C VAL A 65 11.48 -12.34 -13.40
N SER A 66 11.41 -13.50 -14.07
CA SER A 66 12.51 -14.47 -14.18
C SER A 66 13.15 -14.38 -15.55
N GLY A 67 14.47 -14.38 -15.62
CA GLY A 67 15.20 -14.23 -16.88
C GLY A 67 16.70 -14.31 -16.69
N GLN A 68 17.44 -14.27 -17.79
CA GLN A 68 18.89 -14.45 -17.81
C GLN A 68 19.63 -13.12 -17.72
N CYS A 69 20.78 -13.13 -17.05
CA CYS A 69 21.69 -11.99 -17.01
C CYS A 69 22.27 -11.75 -18.41
N PRO A 70 22.17 -10.53 -18.98
CA PRO A 70 22.72 -10.24 -20.30
C PRO A 70 24.26 -10.26 -20.35
N VAL A 71 24.93 -10.29 -19.19
CA VAL A 71 26.40 -10.29 -19.10
C VAL A 71 26.96 -11.69 -18.92
N CYS A 72 26.41 -12.47 -17.98
CA CYS A 72 26.95 -13.80 -17.64
C CYS A 72 26.01 -14.99 -17.97
N GLY A 73 24.79 -14.73 -18.46
CA GLY A 73 23.82 -15.77 -18.82
C GLY A 73 23.17 -16.51 -17.64
N TYR A 74 23.49 -16.15 -16.39
CA TYR A 74 22.91 -16.78 -15.20
C TYR A 74 21.41 -16.44 -15.06
N GLU A 75 20.59 -17.41 -14.62
CA GLU A 75 19.16 -17.16 -14.37
C GLU A 75 18.94 -16.44 -13.04
N LEU A 76 18.25 -15.31 -13.08
CA LEU A 76 17.90 -14.53 -11.91
C LEU A 76 16.41 -14.17 -11.91
N THR A 77 15.93 -13.88 -10.71
CA THR A 77 14.58 -13.37 -10.49
C THR A 77 14.68 -11.99 -9.87
N GLY A 78 13.96 -11.03 -10.43
CA GLY A 78 13.94 -9.65 -9.96
C GLY A 78 12.53 -9.09 -9.96
N LEU A 79 12.34 -7.96 -9.28
CA LEU A 79 11.09 -7.21 -9.36
C LEU A 79 11.14 -6.27 -10.56
N ASN A 80 10.06 -6.22 -11.33
CA ASN A 80 9.91 -5.27 -12.43
C ASN A 80 10.00 -3.82 -11.89
N ASN A 81 10.61 -2.95 -12.70
CA ASN A 81 10.88 -1.55 -12.39
C ASN A 81 11.76 -1.34 -11.14
N SER A 82 12.70 -2.25 -10.88
CA SER A 82 13.67 -2.14 -9.80
C SER A 82 15.10 -2.41 -10.30
N GLN A 83 16.08 -1.88 -9.58
CA GLN A 83 17.50 -2.18 -9.80
C GLN A 83 17.86 -3.39 -8.95
N THR A 84 18.48 -4.39 -9.58
CA THR A 84 18.93 -5.62 -8.91
C THR A 84 20.36 -5.91 -9.29
N GLN A 85 21.13 -6.48 -8.38
CA GLN A 85 22.49 -6.93 -8.68
C GLN A 85 22.46 -8.42 -9.04
N CYS A 86 23.24 -8.81 -10.03
CA CYS A 86 23.39 -10.22 -10.37
C CYS A 86 24.17 -10.95 -9.27
N THR A 87 23.61 -12.05 -8.74
CA THR A 87 24.26 -12.86 -7.70
C THR A 87 25.49 -13.64 -8.20
N ASN A 88 25.67 -13.76 -9.52
CA ASN A 88 26.79 -14.50 -10.11
C ASN A 88 27.95 -13.58 -10.52
N CYS A 89 27.69 -12.50 -11.26
CA CYS A 89 28.75 -11.60 -11.75
C CYS A 89 28.84 -10.26 -11.01
N GLY A 90 27.91 -9.94 -10.10
CA GLY A 90 27.91 -8.67 -9.37
C GLY A 90 27.46 -7.45 -10.18
N GLU A 91 27.07 -7.64 -11.46
CA GLU A 91 26.67 -6.54 -12.34
C GLU A 91 25.35 -5.88 -11.86
N PRO A 92 25.27 -4.54 -11.79
CA PRO A 92 24.01 -3.84 -11.59
C PRO A 92 23.12 -3.92 -12.84
N LEU A 93 21.93 -4.50 -12.67
CA LEU A 93 20.92 -4.65 -13.71
C LEU A 93 19.68 -3.83 -13.39
N LEU A 94 19.01 -3.35 -14.42
CA LEU A 94 17.70 -2.72 -14.33
C LEU A 94 16.66 -3.66 -14.93
N VAL A 95 15.61 -3.96 -14.18
CA VAL A 95 14.49 -4.76 -14.69
C VAL A 95 13.45 -3.81 -15.27
N LYS A 96 13.33 -3.77 -16.59
CA LYS A 96 12.37 -2.92 -17.30
C LYS A 96 11.65 -3.75 -18.36
N ASN A 97 10.33 -3.55 -18.50
CA ASN A 97 9.50 -4.26 -19.46
C ASN A 97 9.61 -5.80 -19.37
N SER A 98 9.71 -6.34 -18.15
CA SER A 98 9.87 -7.78 -17.91
C SER A 98 11.17 -8.37 -18.50
N GLN A 99 12.20 -7.55 -18.67
CA GLN A 99 13.52 -7.96 -19.16
C GLN A 99 14.63 -7.36 -18.30
N PHE A 100 15.75 -8.08 -18.21
CA PHE A 100 16.96 -7.60 -17.54
C PHE A 100 17.81 -6.82 -18.54
N GLN A 101 18.06 -5.56 -18.23
CA GLN A 101 18.91 -4.66 -19.02
C GLN A 101 20.09 -4.22 -18.18
N ARG A 102 21.20 -3.85 -18.82
CA ARG A 102 22.32 -3.22 -18.10
C ARG A 102 21.86 -1.89 -17.52
N PHE A 103 22.37 -1.54 -16.35
CA PHE A 103 22.15 -0.22 -15.78
C PHE A 103 22.99 0.81 -16.55
N THR A 104 22.37 1.54 -17.48
CA THR A 104 23.00 2.68 -18.16
C THR A 104 22.44 3.98 -17.59
N PRO A 105 23.28 4.86 -17.00
CA PRO A 105 22.87 6.20 -16.66
C PRO A 105 22.38 6.95 -17.90
N GLU A 106 21.31 7.74 -17.76
CA GLU A 106 20.81 8.64 -18.80
C GLU A 106 21.98 9.47 -19.37
N GLY A 107 22.23 9.37 -20.68
CA GLY A 107 23.30 10.10 -21.37
C GLY A 107 24.57 9.30 -21.72
N THR A 108 24.63 7.99 -21.43
CA THR A 108 25.73 7.12 -21.90
C THR A 108 25.28 6.28 -23.09
N ILE A 109 26.00 6.35 -24.21
CA ILE A 109 25.77 5.51 -25.40
C ILE A 109 26.71 4.30 -25.33
N ASP A 110 26.17 3.09 -25.43
CA ASP A 110 26.98 1.86 -25.55
C ASP A 110 27.60 1.82 -26.96
N VAL A 111 28.92 2.04 -27.05
CA VAL A 111 29.65 2.04 -28.34
C VAL A 111 30.34 0.70 -28.52
N THR A 112 29.88 -0.07 -29.50
CA THR A 112 30.59 -1.28 -29.94
C THR A 112 31.75 -0.86 -30.84
N ALA A 113 32.98 -0.96 -30.34
CA ALA A 113 34.16 -0.74 -31.16
C ALA A 113 34.34 -1.89 -32.16
N VAL A 114 34.34 -1.57 -33.45
CA VAL A 114 34.70 -2.51 -34.51
C VAL A 114 36.11 -2.16 -34.96
N GLU A 115 37.06 -3.06 -34.72
CA GLU A 115 38.43 -2.91 -35.23
C GLU A 115 38.42 -3.11 -36.75
N VAL A 116 38.63 -2.02 -37.49
CA VAL A 116 38.82 -2.10 -38.94
C VAL A 116 40.31 -2.30 -39.20
N GLN A 117 40.69 -3.46 -39.73
CA GLN A 117 42.07 -3.71 -40.17
C GLN A 117 42.39 -2.76 -41.33
N ALA A 118 43.21 -1.74 -41.08
CA ALA A 118 43.73 -0.90 -42.13
C ALA A 118 44.69 -1.73 -43.00
N GLN A 119 44.36 -1.93 -44.27
CA GLN A 119 45.32 -2.40 -45.26
C GLN A 119 46.43 -1.34 -45.38
N SER A 120 47.60 -1.65 -44.83
CA SER A 120 48.82 -0.90 -45.08
C SER A 120 49.16 -1.06 -46.56
N LEU A 121 49.03 0.01 -47.33
CA LEU A 121 49.60 0.09 -48.67
C LEU A 121 51.09 0.37 -48.50
N GLU A 122 51.91 -0.68 -48.68
CA GLU A 122 53.36 -0.56 -48.84
C GLU A 122 53.67 -0.06 -50.26
N ASP A 123 54.32 1.12 -50.35
CA ASP A 123 54.95 1.66 -51.56
C ASP A 123 56.40 1.17 -51.70
#